data_AF-A0A0S7ZV70-F1
#
_entry.id   AF-A0A0S7ZV70-F1
#
_cell.length_a   1.000
_cell.length_b   1.000
_cell.length_c   1.000
_cell.angle_alpha   90.00
_cell.angle_beta   90.00
_cell.angle_gamma   90.00
#
_symmetry.space_group_name_H-M   'P 1'
#
loop_
_entity.id
_entity.type
_entity.pdbx_description
1 polymer ?
#
loop_
_entity_poly.entity_id
_entity_poly.type
_entity_poly.pdbx_seq_one_letter_code
_entity_poly.pdbx_strand_id
1 'polypeptide(L)'
;MKTIAILHIRRPGDKLGERKQLTRLWRNINIQTGDYTRLTRLKPGVDTTSFGALSHSYPEEILILEGNLVDAAFDKWLMAGDYASRP
;
A
#
# COMPACT_ATOMS: atom_id res chain seq x y z
N MET A 1 -10.08 17.48 -0.69
CA MET A 1 -9.73 16.44 0.30
C MET A 1 -9.16 15.28 -0.50
N LYS A 2 -7.83 15.21 -0.67
CA LYS A 2 -7.22 14.25 -1.62
C LYS A 2 -7.06 12.91 -0.93
N THR A 3 -7.73 11.92 -1.47
CA THR A 3 -7.77 10.54 -0.99
C THR A 3 -6.67 9.76 -1.70
N ILE A 4 -5.87 8.93 -1.03
CA ILE A 4 -4.88 8.09 -1.71
C ILE A 4 -5.40 6.69 -1.79
N ALA A 5 -5.53 6.13 -2.99
CA ALA A 5 -5.87 4.74 -3.19
C ALA A 5 -4.63 3.99 -3.71
N ILE A 6 -4.14 3.03 -2.92
CA ILE A 6 -3.04 2.15 -3.31
C ILE A 6 -3.63 0.82 -3.74
N LEU A 7 -3.37 0.41 -4.98
CA LEU A 7 -3.54 -0.97 -5.42
C LEU A 7 -2.32 -1.77 -5.00
N HIS A 8 -2.53 -2.86 -4.26
CA HIS A 8 -1.44 -3.56 -3.61
C HIS A 8 -1.57 -5.08 -3.75
N ILE A 9 -0.53 -5.75 -4.28
CA ILE A 9 -0.46 -7.22 -4.49
C ILE A 9 0.41 -7.89 -3.41
N ARG A 10 -0.11 -8.89 -2.67
CA ARG A 10 0.59 -9.54 -1.52
C ARG A 10 0.16 -11.00 -1.26
N ARG A 11 1.00 -11.83 -0.60
CA ARG A 11 0.61 -13.14 -0.01
C ARG A 11 0.00 -13.03 1.41
N PRO A 12 -0.68 -14.06 1.97
CA PRO A 12 -1.31 -14.01 3.29
C PRO A 12 -0.26 -14.17 4.40
N GLY A 13 -0.38 -13.38 5.46
CA GLY A 13 0.49 -13.47 6.65
C GLY A 13 0.83 -12.10 7.24
N ASP A 14 0.80 -11.07 6.40
CA ASP A 14 1.08 -9.71 6.81
C ASP A 14 -0.03 -9.09 7.66
N LYS A 15 0.25 -8.92 8.94
CA LYS A 15 -0.54 -8.09 9.84
C LYS A 15 -0.27 -6.62 9.56
N LEU A 16 -0.75 -6.09 8.43
CA LEU A 16 -1.03 -4.66 8.38
C LEU A 16 -2.26 -4.44 9.26
N GLY A 17 -2.00 -4.25 10.55
CA GLY A 17 -3.02 -4.13 11.58
C GLY A 17 -4.10 -3.15 11.16
N GLU A 18 -5.32 -3.37 11.62
CA GLU A 18 -6.40 -2.39 11.56
C GLU A 18 -5.96 -1.15 12.34
N ARG A 19 -5.21 -0.28 11.69
CA ARG A 19 -4.65 0.93 12.26
C ARG A 19 -5.57 2.07 11.82
N LYS A 20 -6.07 2.84 12.80
CA LYS A 20 -7.10 3.90 12.68
C LYS A 20 -6.88 4.94 11.56
N GLN A 21 -5.74 4.92 10.87
CA GLN A 21 -5.32 5.85 9.83
C GLN A 21 -5.45 5.31 8.40
N LEU A 22 -5.79 4.02 8.26
CA LEU A 22 -5.96 3.32 6.98
C LEU A 22 -7.39 2.80 6.89
N THR A 23 -8.03 2.99 5.74
CA THR A 23 -9.32 2.35 5.45
C THR A 23 -9.14 1.39 4.28
N ARG A 24 -9.30 0.09 4.54
CA ARG A 24 -9.41 -0.91 3.48
C ARG A 24 -10.78 -0.77 2.82
N LEU A 25 -10.80 -0.51 1.52
CA LEU A 25 -12.06 -0.36 0.78
C LEU A 25 -12.48 -1.69 0.12
N TRP A 26 -11.53 -2.40 -0.47
CA TRP A 26 -11.79 -3.63 -1.21
C TRP A 26 -10.58 -4.56 -1.22
N ARG A 27 -10.80 -5.86 -1.29
CA ARG A 27 -9.75 -6.90 -1.41
C ARG A 27 -10.27 -8.08 -2.23
N ASN A 28 -9.48 -8.53 -3.20
CA ASN A 28 -9.66 -9.81 -3.91
C ASN A 28 -8.47 -10.71 -3.59
N ILE A 29 -8.73 -12.00 -3.32
CA ILE A 29 -7.72 -12.95 -2.85
C ILE A 29 -7.80 -14.19 -3.74
N ASN A 30 -6.65 -14.62 -4.28
CA ASN A 30 -6.47 -15.96 -4.80
C ASN A 30 -6.31 -16.93 -3.62
N ILE A 31 -7.27 -17.82 -3.45
CA ILE A 31 -7.29 -18.75 -2.30
C ILE A 31 -6.23 -19.87 -2.37
N GLN A 32 -5.67 -20.14 -3.55
CA GLN A 32 -4.68 -21.20 -3.75
C GLN A 32 -3.27 -20.70 -3.44
N THR A 33 -2.91 -19.53 -3.93
CA THR A 33 -1.58 -18.93 -3.73
C THR A 33 -1.55 -17.99 -2.54
N GLY A 34 -2.72 -17.48 -2.15
CA GLY A 34 -2.88 -16.46 -1.13
C GLY A 34 -2.55 -15.04 -1.61
N ASP A 35 -2.19 -14.87 -2.88
CA ASP A 35 -1.98 -13.56 -3.47
C ASP A 35 -3.27 -12.74 -3.40
N TYR A 36 -3.18 -11.46 -3.13
CA TYR A 36 -4.34 -10.60 -3.05
C TYR A 36 -4.06 -9.24 -3.61
N THR A 37 -5.09 -8.66 -4.22
CA THR A 37 -5.10 -7.27 -4.65
C THR A 37 -6.00 -6.48 -3.69
N ARG A 38 -5.51 -5.36 -3.16
CA ARG A 38 -6.28 -4.52 -2.22
C ARG A 38 -6.30 -3.07 -2.67
N LEU A 39 -7.43 -2.41 -2.46
CA LEU A 39 -7.57 -0.96 -2.50
C LEU A 39 -7.54 -0.39 -1.07
N THR A 40 -6.55 0.44 -0.78
CA THR A 40 -6.37 1.04 0.55
C THR A 40 -6.43 2.55 0.48
N ARG A 41 -7.27 3.15 1.33
CA ARG A 41 -7.38 4.59 1.53
C ARG A 41 -6.49 5.05 2.67
N LEU A 42 -5.58 5.98 2.40
CA LEU A 42 -4.79 6.68 3.42
C LEU A 42 -5.50 7.97 3.85
N LYS A 43 -5.53 8.28 5.15
CA LYS A 43 -5.97 9.59 5.63
C LYS A 43 -4.92 10.66 5.29
N PRO A 44 -5.31 11.91 4.98
CA PRO A 44 -4.38 13.01 4.82
C PRO A 44 -3.48 13.17 6.05
N GLY A 45 -2.18 13.36 5.84
CA GLY A 45 -1.19 13.52 6.90
C GLY A 45 -0.85 12.23 7.65
N VAL A 46 -1.26 11.05 7.17
CA VAL A 46 -0.82 9.80 7.77
C VAL A 46 0.71 9.68 7.68
N ASP A 47 1.32 9.38 8.81
CA ASP A 47 2.73 9.01 8.90
C ASP A 47 2.83 7.51 9.21
N THR A 48 3.45 6.79 8.28
CA THR A 48 3.70 5.35 8.39
C THR A 48 5.12 5.02 8.83
N THR A 49 5.95 6.00 9.19
CA THR A 49 7.35 5.80 9.60
C THR A 49 7.48 4.84 10.77
N SER A 50 6.54 4.90 11.73
CA SER A 50 6.47 3.97 12.88
C SER A 50 6.26 2.50 12.50
N PHE A 51 5.92 2.20 11.24
CA PHE A 51 5.73 0.83 10.76
C PHE A 51 7.05 0.19 10.34
N GLY A 52 8.11 1.00 10.20
CA GLY A 52 9.41 0.56 9.70
C GLY A 52 9.39 0.22 8.21
N ALA A 53 10.57 -0.05 7.67
CA ALA A 53 10.68 -0.63 6.34
C ALA A 53 10.14 -2.06 6.38
N LEU A 54 9.06 -2.31 5.66
CA LEU A 54 8.53 -3.66 5.49
C LEU A 54 9.29 -4.33 4.34
N SER A 55 10.16 -5.27 4.68
CA SER A 55 10.77 -6.19 3.70
C SER A 55 9.95 -7.47 3.67
N HIS A 56 9.57 -7.89 2.48
CA HIS A 56 8.81 -9.11 2.27
C HIS A 56 9.55 -10.05 1.32
N SER A 57 9.28 -11.36 1.41
CA SER A 57 9.90 -12.37 0.54
C SER A 57 9.13 -12.57 -0.77
N TYR A 58 8.37 -11.57 -1.20
CA TYR A 58 7.53 -11.61 -2.38
C TYR A 58 7.51 -10.23 -3.05
N PRO A 59 7.26 -10.18 -4.37
CA PRO A 59 7.15 -8.92 -5.06
C PRO A 59 5.91 -8.15 -4.60
N GLU A 60 6.06 -6.83 -4.49
CA GLU A 60 5.01 -5.87 -4.19
C GLU A 60 4.89 -4.87 -5.35
N GLU A 61 3.65 -4.63 -5.78
CA GLU A 61 3.33 -3.61 -6.78
C GLU A 61 2.36 -2.60 -6.17
N ILE A 62 2.58 -1.32 -6.48
CA ILE A 62 1.82 -0.18 -5.97
C ILE A 62 1.46 0.73 -7.15
N LEU A 63 0.17 1.01 -7.32
CA LEU A 63 -0.34 2.07 -8.18
C LEU A 63 -1.04 3.15 -7.34
N ILE A 64 -0.68 4.41 -7.54
CA ILE A 64 -1.33 5.55 -6.89
C ILE A 64 -2.49 6.03 -7.74
N LEU A 65 -3.73 5.87 -7.24
CA LEU A 65 -4.91 6.32 -7.98
C LEU A 65 -5.22 7.81 -7.80
N GLU A 66 -4.94 8.37 -6.62
CA GLU A 66 -5.24 9.77 -6.28
C GLU A 66 -4.27 10.24 -5.17
N GLY A 67 -4.05 11.55 -5.06
CA GLY A 67 -3.22 12.14 -4.01
C GLY A 67 -1.73 11.97 -4.24
N ASN A 68 -0.97 12.02 -3.15
CA ASN A 68 0.47 11.81 -3.17
C ASN A 68 0.99 11.27 -1.83
N LEU A 69 2.12 10.58 -1.85
CA LEU A 69 2.81 10.11 -0.64
C LEU A 69 4.32 10.16 -0.83
N VAL A 70 5.04 10.27 0.27
CA VAL A 70 6.51 10.16 0.28
C VAL A 70 6.88 8.70 0.47
N ASP A 71 7.63 8.16 -0.47
CA ASP A 71 8.32 6.89 -0.32
C ASP A 71 9.69 7.12 0.32
N ALA A 72 9.76 6.96 1.64
CA ALA A 72 10.96 7.22 2.42
C ALA A 72 12.14 6.31 2.04
N ALA A 73 11.90 5.13 1.46
CA ALA A 73 12.98 4.23 1.05
C ALA A 73 13.77 4.77 -0.15
N PHE A 74 13.13 5.61 -0.97
CA PHE A 74 13.71 6.17 -2.19
C PHE A 74 13.76 7.71 -2.18
N ASP A 75 13.43 8.33 -1.04
CA ASP A 75 13.35 9.77 -0.84
C ASP A 75 12.60 10.50 -1.99
N LYS A 76 11.44 9.98 -2.37
CA LYS A 76 10.68 10.48 -3.52
C LYS A 76 9.19 10.63 -3.23
N TRP A 77 8.58 11.58 -3.92
CA TRP A 77 7.12 11.66 -4.01
C TRP A 77 6.59 10.67 -5.05
N LEU A 78 5.53 9.96 -4.68
CA LEU A 78 4.67 9.23 -5.60
C LEU A 78 3.36 10.00 -5.73
N MET A 79 2.93 10.24 -6.96
CA MET A 79 1.77 11.03 -7.36
C MET A 79 0.74 10.14 -8.05
N ALA A 80 -0.50 10.62 -8.20
CA ALA A 80 -1.52 9.91 -8.97
C ALA A 80 -1.00 9.56 -10.38
N GLY A 81 -1.17 8.29 -10.77
CA GLY A 81 -0.63 7.72 -12.01
C GLY A 81 0.72 7.02 -11.84
N ASP A 82 1.47 7.29 -10.78
CA ASP A 82 2.75 6.65 -10.54
C ASP A 82 2.57 5.18 -10.13
N TYR A 83 3.48 4.36 -10.65
CA TYR A 83 3.59 2.94 -10.38
C TYR A 83 4.96 2.62 -9.78
N ALA A 84 4.99 1.74 -8.79
CA ALA A 84 6.20 1.21 -8.18
C ALA A 84 6.15 -0.32 -8.13
N SER A 85 7.19 -0.95 -8.65
CA SER A 85 7.44 -2.39 -8.52
C SER A 85 8.59 -2.62 -7.54
N ARG A 86 8.41 -3.54 -6.62
CA ARG A 86 9.35 -3.88 -5.55
C ARG A 86 9.56 -5.40 -5.57
N PRO A 87 10.60 -5.90 -6.25
CA PRO A 87 10.85 -7.33 -6.42
C PRO A 87 11.30 -8.03 -5.13
#